data_AF-A0A0G0PUN1-F1
#
_entry.id   AF-A0A0G0PUN1-F1
#
_cell.length_a   1.000
_cell.length_b   1.000
_cell.length_c   1.000
_cell.angle_alpha   90.00
_cell.angle_beta   90.00
_cell.angle_gamma   90.00
#
_symmetry.space_group_name_H-M   'P 1'
#
loop_
_entity.id
_entity.type
_entity.pdbx_description
1 polymer ?
#
loop_
_entity_poly.entity_id
_entity_poly.type
_entity_poly.pdbx_seq_one_letter_code
_entity_poly.pdbx_strand_id
1 'polypeptide(L)'
;PGDVQEPFLVRNLPLLIRVGVVVVGLLTLYKVRKQISPTFIIATVWLLLSLFAVTLSERPYPHYLIQSIPAVSILMGILFTHQNKEQVFTIIPLTLAIFVPYYFNFWRYPTLPYYVRFVRFVAGSLSRDEYINSYGSHVPTNYKIAEYLLSVTKKDEKIFVWGESSPIYALTRRLPPTKYVADYHIRDFSTPYETVTALSRKMPSFIVILPNAPIFPELETFLSRNYGLTETIDGATIWKLLGPKVRALIS
;
A
#
# COMPACT_ATOMS: atom_id res chain seq x y z
N PRO A 1 -15.60 -6.36 19.17
CA PRO A 1 -16.32 -5.97 17.95
C PRO A 1 -17.83 -6.24 18.09
N GLY A 2 -18.67 -5.23 17.83
CA GLY A 2 -20.14 -5.36 17.96
C GLY A 2 -20.74 -6.42 17.02
N ASP A 3 -20.10 -6.67 15.89
CA ASP A 3 -20.60 -7.55 14.81
C ASP A 3 -20.54 -9.05 15.11
N VAL A 4 -20.00 -9.44 16.26
CA VAL A 4 -20.00 -10.85 16.71
C VAL A 4 -21.37 -11.25 17.25
N GLN A 5 -22.22 -10.28 17.60
CA GLN A 5 -23.56 -10.53 18.16
C GLN A 5 -24.62 -10.85 17.09
N GLU A 6 -24.39 -10.47 15.83
CA GLU A 6 -25.34 -10.71 14.75
C GLU A 6 -25.37 -12.19 14.31
N PRO A 7 -26.55 -12.73 13.93
CA PRO A 7 -26.65 -14.07 13.37
C PRO A 7 -25.76 -14.25 12.15
N PHE A 8 -25.18 -15.44 12.00
CA PHE A 8 -24.25 -15.76 10.90
C PHE A 8 -24.79 -15.34 9.52
N LEU A 9 -26.06 -15.59 9.24
CA LEU A 9 -26.66 -15.25 7.96
C LEU A 9 -26.71 -13.75 7.70
N VAL A 10 -27.05 -12.94 8.72
CA VAL A 10 -27.11 -11.47 8.60
C VAL A 10 -25.71 -10.93 8.33
N ARG A 11 -24.73 -11.36 9.15
CA ARG A 11 -23.33 -10.94 9.02
C ARG A 11 -22.72 -11.30 7.66
N ASN A 12 -23.01 -12.50 7.15
CA ASN A 12 -22.40 -13.00 5.92
C ASN A 12 -23.27 -12.77 4.67
N LEU A 13 -24.45 -12.19 4.79
CA LEU A 13 -25.37 -12.00 3.67
C LEU A 13 -24.71 -11.30 2.46
N PRO A 14 -23.92 -10.22 2.63
CA PRO A 14 -23.24 -9.58 1.50
C PRO A 14 -22.27 -10.51 0.78
N LEU A 15 -21.54 -11.36 1.52
CA LEU A 15 -20.65 -12.36 0.93
C LEU A 15 -21.43 -13.46 0.21
N LEU A 16 -22.49 -13.98 0.82
CA LEU A 16 -23.35 -15.01 0.24
C LEU A 16 -24.01 -14.53 -1.07
N ILE A 17 -24.46 -13.27 -1.13
CA ILE A 17 -24.98 -12.66 -2.36
C ILE A 17 -23.91 -12.66 -3.46
N ARG A 18 -22.68 -12.22 -3.14
CA ARG A 18 -21.57 -12.20 -4.10
C ARG A 18 -21.22 -13.60 -4.61
N VAL A 19 -21.16 -14.60 -3.72
CA VAL A 19 -20.97 -16.01 -4.10
C VAL A 19 -22.11 -16.48 -5.00
N GLY A 20 -23.35 -16.15 -4.66
CA GLY A 20 -24.54 -16.48 -5.45
C GLY A 20 -24.46 -15.93 -6.88
N VAL A 21 -24.08 -14.66 -7.05
CA VAL A 21 -23.90 -14.03 -8.37
C VAL A 21 -22.87 -14.78 -9.21
N VAL A 22 -21.71 -15.13 -8.63
CA VAL A 22 -20.67 -15.89 -9.33
C VAL A 22 -21.18 -17.27 -9.71
N VAL A 23 -21.75 -18.02 -8.77
CA VAL A 23 -22.24 -19.39 -9.01
C VAL A 23 -23.31 -19.40 -10.09
N VAL A 24 -24.29 -18.49 -10.04
CA VAL A 24 -25.32 -18.35 -11.07
C VAL A 24 -24.71 -18.02 -12.43
N GLY A 25 -23.73 -17.11 -12.48
CA GLY A 25 -23.01 -16.77 -13.70
C GLY A 25 -22.27 -17.98 -14.29
N LEU A 26 -21.52 -18.73 -13.48
CA LEU A 26 -20.79 -19.93 -13.90
C LEU A 26 -21.73 -21.04 -14.38
N LEU A 27 -22.82 -21.30 -13.67
CA LEU A 27 -23.83 -22.29 -14.07
C LEU A 27 -24.52 -21.91 -15.38
N THR A 28 -24.81 -20.62 -15.56
CA THR A 28 -25.40 -20.10 -16.80
C THR A 28 -24.44 -20.34 -17.96
N LEU A 29 -23.17 -19.91 -17.84
CA LEU A 29 -22.15 -20.13 -18.87
C LEU A 29 -21.95 -21.62 -19.16
N TYR A 30 -21.90 -22.47 -18.13
CA TYR A 30 -21.79 -23.90 -18.32
C TYR A 30 -22.98 -24.46 -19.11
N LYS A 31 -24.21 -24.06 -18.80
CA LYS A 31 -25.41 -24.51 -19.51
C LYS A 31 -25.39 -24.12 -20.99
N VAL A 32 -24.98 -22.88 -21.30
CA VAL A 32 -24.96 -22.37 -22.69
C VAL A 32 -23.64 -22.62 -23.43
N ARG A 33 -22.63 -23.25 -22.81
CA ARG A 33 -21.25 -23.38 -23.32
C ARG A 33 -21.10 -23.94 -24.74
N LYS A 34 -22.08 -24.69 -25.23
CA LYS A 34 -22.07 -25.25 -26.60
C LYS A 34 -22.55 -24.25 -27.66
N GLN A 35 -23.12 -23.12 -27.26
CA GLN A 35 -23.74 -22.11 -28.11
C GLN A 35 -22.93 -20.80 -28.19
N ILE A 36 -21.87 -20.67 -27.39
CA ILE A 36 -21.03 -19.48 -27.26
C ILE A 36 -19.56 -19.86 -27.38
N SER A 37 -18.74 -18.91 -27.78
CA SER A 37 -17.32 -19.09 -28.02
C SER A 37 -16.55 -19.35 -26.73
N PRO A 38 -15.49 -20.20 -26.77
CA PRO A 38 -14.60 -20.38 -25.63
C PRO A 38 -13.98 -19.06 -25.15
N THR A 39 -13.69 -18.13 -26.05
CA THR A 39 -13.17 -16.80 -25.74
C THR A 39 -14.13 -16.00 -24.87
N PHE A 40 -15.41 -15.94 -25.24
CA PHE A 40 -16.43 -15.27 -24.43
C PHE A 40 -16.58 -15.93 -23.05
N ILE A 41 -16.59 -17.27 -22.99
CA ILE A 41 -16.67 -18.01 -21.72
C ILE A 41 -15.51 -17.65 -20.82
N ILE A 42 -14.27 -17.78 -21.31
CA ILE A 42 -13.06 -17.53 -20.51
C ILE A 42 -13.04 -16.09 -20.02
N ALA A 43 -13.32 -15.11 -20.88
CA ALA A 43 -13.33 -13.71 -20.49
C ALA A 43 -14.40 -13.41 -19.43
N THR A 44 -15.61 -13.97 -19.57
CA THR A 44 -16.70 -13.78 -18.59
C THR A 44 -16.39 -14.47 -17.26
N VAL A 45 -15.90 -15.71 -17.29
CA VAL A 45 -15.49 -16.44 -16.07
C VAL A 45 -14.38 -15.69 -15.35
N TRP A 46 -13.35 -15.25 -16.07
CA TRP A 46 -12.26 -14.45 -15.50
C TRP A 46 -12.83 -13.21 -14.82
N LEU A 47 -13.66 -12.42 -15.51
CA LEU A 47 -14.21 -11.20 -14.94
C LEU A 47 -15.07 -11.45 -13.69
N LEU A 48 -15.92 -12.49 -13.70
CA LEU A 48 -16.75 -12.83 -12.53
C LEU A 48 -15.88 -13.20 -11.32
N LEU A 49 -14.87 -14.04 -11.53
CA LEU A 49 -13.96 -14.46 -10.45
C LEU A 49 -13.08 -13.31 -9.97
N SER A 50 -12.63 -12.43 -10.87
CA SER A 50 -11.83 -11.27 -10.48
C SER A 50 -12.65 -10.24 -9.71
N LEU A 51 -13.86 -9.90 -10.15
CA LEU A 51 -14.77 -9.00 -9.43
C LEU A 51 -15.19 -9.57 -8.07
N PHE A 52 -15.33 -10.87 -7.96
CA PHE A 52 -15.50 -11.53 -6.67
C PHE A 52 -14.27 -11.37 -5.78
N ALA A 53 -13.07 -11.68 -6.30
CA ALA A 53 -11.83 -11.59 -5.53
C ALA A 53 -11.54 -10.17 -5.03
N VAL A 54 -11.73 -9.13 -5.86
CA VAL A 54 -11.47 -7.74 -5.44
C VAL A 54 -12.44 -7.24 -4.37
N THR A 55 -13.64 -7.83 -4.26
CA THR A 55 -14.62 -7.42 -3.26
C THR A 55 -14.50 -8.20 -1.95
N LEU A 56 -13.76 -9.31 -1.89
CA LEU A 56 -13.64 -10.15 -0.67
C LEU A 56 -13.15 -9.40 0.57
N SER A 57 -12.17 -8.52 0.42
CA SER A 57 -11.59 -7.80 1.56
C SER A 57 -12.44 -6.62 2.01
N GLU A 58 -13.44 -6.22 1.21
CA GLU A 58 -14.26 -5.01 1.38
C GLU A 58 -13.45 -3.70 1.44
N ARG A 59 -12.14 -3.76 1.14
CA ARG A 59 -11.26 -2.60 1.01
C ARG A 59 -11.22 -2.20 -0.46
N PRO A 60 -11.76 -1.04 -0.84
CA PRO A 60 -12.04 -0.75 -2.24
C PRO A 60 -10.83 -0.07 -2.90
N TYR A 61 -9.68 -0.74 -2.87
CA TYR A 61 -8.44 -0.25 -3.46
C TYR A 61 -8.47 -0.45 -4.99
N PRO A 62 -8.29 0.61 -5.80
CA PRO A 62 -8.41 0.53 -7.27
C PRO A 62 -7.36 -0.37 -7.92
N HIS A 63 -6.19 -0.56 -7.31
CA HIS A 63 -5.16 -1.44 -7.86
C HIS A 63 -5.57 -2.92 -7.86
N TYR A 64 -6.56 -3.32 -7.04
CA TYR A 64 -7.11 -4.67 -7.10
C TYR A 64 -7.81 -4.97 -8.43
N LEU A 65 -8.35 -3.95 -9.12
CA LEU A 65 -9.06 -4.10 -10.39
C LEU A 65 -8.14 -4.36 -11.58
N ILE A 66 -6.80 -4.23 -11.42
CA ILE A 66 -5.83 -4.47 -12.50
C ILE A 66 -5.98 -5.89 -13.06
N GLN A 67 -6.26 -6.87 -12.21
CA GLN A 67 -6.47 -8.26 -12.64
C GLN A 67 -7.73 -8.47 -13.51
N SER A 68 -8.70 -7.54 -13.48
CA SER A 68 -9.91 -7.58 -14.31
C SER A 68 -9.68 -7.00 -15.71
N ILE A 69 -8.61 -6.21 -15.91
CA ILE A 69 -8.36 -5.51 -17.17
C ILE A 69 -8.29 -6.46 -18.38
N PRO A 70 -7.55 -7.59 -18.35
CA PRO A 70 -7.48 -8.48 -19.51
C PRO A 70 -8.85 -9.00 -19.96
N ALA A 71 -9.70 -9.40 -19.01
CA ALA A 71 -11.06 -9.86 -19.29
C ALA A 71 -11.93 -8.75 -19.90
N VAL A 72 -11.87 -7.54 -19.33
CA VAL A 72 -12.57 -6.36 -19.88
C VAL A 72 -12.07 -6.06 -21.30
N SER A 73 -10.77 -6.09 -21.56
CA SER A 73 -10.21 -5.84 -22.89
C SER A 73 -10.72 -6.84 -23.94
N ILE A 74 -10.79 -8.13 -23.61
CA ILE A 74 -11.34 -9.16 -24.51
C ILE A 74 -12.83 -8.92 -24.77
N LEU A 75 -13.62 -8.66 -23.72
CA LEU A 75 -15.06 -8.40 -23.85
C LEU A 75 -15.34 -7.12 -24.65
N MET A 76 -14.53 -6.07 -24.49
CA MET A 76 -14.59 -4.86 -25.32
C MET A 76 -14.24 -5.16 -26.78
N GLY A 77 -13.24 -6.02 -27.02
CA GLY A 77 -12.94 -6.52 -28.36
C GLY A 77 -14.16 -7.19 -29.01
N ILE A 78 -14.81 -8.12 -28.30
CA ILE A 78 -16.04 -8.79 -28.76
C ILE A 78 -17.16 -7.75 -29.02
N LEU A 79 -17.39 -6.81 -28.10
CA LEU A 79 -18.42 -5.78 -28.22
C LEU A 79 -18.27 -4.93 -29.49
N PHE A 80 -17.04 -4.57 -29.88
CA PHE A 80 -16.81 -3.69 -31.03
C PHE A 80 -16.56 -4.41 -32.35
N THR A 81 -16.18 -5.70 -32.33
CA THR A 81 -15.74 -6.40 -33.55
C THR A 81 -16.65 -7.56 -33.95
N HIS A 82 -17.31 -8.24 -33.02
CA HIS A 82 -18.21 -9.35 -33.38
C HIS A 82 -19.54 -8.79 -33.91
N GLN A 83 -20.08 -9.42 -34.96
CA GLN A 83 -21.38 -9.11 -35.55
C GLN A 83 -22.38 -10.26 -35.31
N ASN A 84 -22.41 -10.77 -34.08
CA ASN A 84 -23.26 -11.89 -33.69
C ASN A 84 -23.84 -11.67 -32.28
N LYS A 85 -24.62 -12.63 -31.77
CA LYS A 85 -25.29 -12.51 -30.46
C LYS A 85 -24.34 -12.29 -29.29
N GLU A 86 -23.08 -12.76 -29.38
CA GLU A 86 -22.10 -12.54 -28.31
C GLU A 86 -21.76 -11.07 -28.13
N GLN A 87 -21.81 -10.28 -29.21
CA GLN A 87 -21.65 -8.83 -29.15
C GLN A 87 -22.62 -8.20 -28.15
N VAL A 88 -23.87 -8.64 -28.14
CA VAL A 88 -24.90 -8.18 -27.20
C VAL A 88 -24.69 -8.78 -25.82
N PHE A 89 -24.27 -10.05 -25.74
CA PHE A 89 -24.04 -10.73 -24.47
C PHE A 89 -22.90 -10.12 -23.63
N THR A 90 -21.95 -9.40 -24.23
CA THR A 90 -20.88 -8.70 -23.48
C THR A 90 -21.40 -7.54 -22.63
N ILE A 91 -22.58 -6.99 -22.94
CA ILE A 91 -23.15 -5.85 -22.21
C ILE A 91 -23.32 -6.18 -20.72
N ILE A 92 -23.77 -7.40 -20.39
CA ILE A 92 -23.97 -7.82 -19.00
C ILE A 92 -22.65 -7.84 -18.21
N PRO A 93 -21.60 -8.60 -18.59
CA PRO A 93 -20.35 -8.61 -17.85
C PRO A 93 -19.65 -7.25 -17.86
N LEU A 94 -19.69 -6.48 -18.95
CA LEU A 94 -19.13 -5.13 -18.98
C LEU A 94 -19.88 -4.16 -18.05
N THR A 95 -21.20 -4.30 -17.91
CA THR A 95 -21.97 -3.55 -16.92
C THR A 95 -21.50 -3.88 -15.50
N LEU A 96 -21.25 -5.16 -15.19
CA LEU A 96 -20.69 -5.54 -13.89
C LEU A 96 -19.29 -4.93 -13.65
N ALA A 97 -18.45 -4.87 -14.68
CA ALA A 97 -17.12 -4.26 -14.59
C ALA A 97 -17.16 -2.77 -14.19
N ILE A 98 -18.24 -2.06 -14.50
CA ILE A 98 -18.43 -0.65 -14.14
C ILE A 98 -19.22 -0.53 -12.83
N PHE A 99 -20.29 -1.31 -12.69
CA PHE A 99 -21.19 -1.26 -11.55
C PHE A 99 -20.50 -1.67 -10.24
N VAL A 100 -19.69 -2.74 -10.24
CA VAL A 100 -19.05 -3.23 -9.01
C VAL A 100 -18.10 -2.19 -8.40
N PRO A 101 -17.14 -1.60 -9.15
CA PRO A 101 -16.30 -0.52 -8.60
C PRO A 101 -17.09 0.68 -8.10
N TYR A 102 -18.17 1.05 -8.80
CA TYR A 102 -19.04 2.15 -8.40
C TYR A 102 -19.79 1.86 -7.09
N TYR A 103 -20.47 0.70 -7.01
CA TYR A 103 -21.27 0.30 -5.85
C TYR A 103 -20.43 0.15 -4.58
N PHE A 104 -19.23 -0.42 -4.69
CA PHE A 104 -18.30 -0.59 -3.56
C PHE A 104 -17.42 0.65 -3.29
N ASN A 105 -17.69 1.78 -3.94
CA ASN A 105 -16.98 3.05 -3.73
C ASN A 105 -15.44 2.93 -3.86
N PHE A 106 -14.97 2.25 -4.91
CA PHE A 106 -13.54 2.16 -5.22
C PHE A 106 -12.90 3.55 -5.33
N TRP A 107 -11.79 3.72 -4.61
CA TRP A 107 -11.10 4.99 -4.57
C TRP A 107 -10.57 5.37 -5.94
N ARG A 108 -10.47 6.67 -6.19
CA ARG A 108 -9.92 7.21 -7.43
C ARG A 108 -8.62 7.92 -7.12
N TYR A 109 -7.55 7.50 -7.80
CA TYR A 109 -6.28 8.20 -7.75
C TYR A 109 -6.10 9.02 -9.03
N PRO A 110 -5.80 10.32 -8.95
CA PRO A 110 -5.47 11.11 -10.12
C PRO A 110 -4.11 10.66 -10.66
N THR A 111 -4.10 9.77 -11.66
CA THR A 111 -2.87 9.26 -12.28
C THR A 111 -2.30 10.19 -13.34
N LEU A 112 -3.14 10.97 -14.02
CA LEU A 112 -2.68 11.88 -15.07
C LEU A 112 -1.66 12.92 -14.56
N PRO A 113 -1.89 13.63 -13.42
CA PRO A 113 -0.89 14.55 -12.89
C PRO A 113 0.45 13.89 -12.61
N TYR A 114 0.47 12.61 -12.19
CA TYR A 114 1.71 11.87 -11.96
C TYR A 114 2.55 11.76 -13.23
N TYR A 115 1.95 11.33 -14.35
CA TYR A 115 2.65 11.20 -15.63
C TYR A 115 3.02 12.55 -16.24
N VAL A 116 2.13 13.55 -16.12
CA VAL A 116 2.40 14.91 -16.62
C VAL A 116 3.62 15.50 -15.91
N ARG A 117 3.73 15.36 -14.58
CA ARG A 117 4.90 15.81 -13.82
C ARG A 117 6.18 15.12 -14.28
N PHE A 118 6.13 13.81 -14.52
CA PHE A 118 7.28 13.05 -15.02
C PHE A 118 7.73 13.50 -16.42
N VAL A 119 6.79 13.62 -17.36
CA VAL A 119 7.10 14.10 -18.73
C VAL A 119 7.70 15.49 -18.67
N ARG A 120 7.13 16.40 -17.88
CA ARG A 120 7.65 17.75 -17.70
C ARG A 120 9.06 17.78 -17.13
N PHE A 121 9.37 16.89 -16.18
CA PHE A 121 10.71 16.75 -15.61
C PHE A 121 11.72 16.23 -16.65
N VAL A 122 11.41 15.15 -17.37
CA VAL A 122 12.31 14.59 -18.39
C VAL A 122 12.49 15.54 -19.58
N ALA A 123 11.47 16.33 -19.92
CA ALA A 123 11.54 17.37 -20.94
C ALA A 123 12.29 18.64 -20.49
N GLY A 124 12.80 18.70 -19.25
CA GLY A 124 13.55 19.84 -18.71
C GLY A 124 12.70 21.04 -18.29
N SER A 125 11.37 20.92 -18.33
CA SER A 125 10.43 21.98 -17.93
C SER A 125 10.12 22.03 -16.43
N LEU A 126 10.69 21.10 -15.66
CA LEU A 126 10.71 21.09 -14.20
C LEU A 126 12.13 20.73 -13.75
N SER A 127 12.66 21.48 -12.80
CA SER A 127 13.87 21.10 -12.08
C SER A 127 13.62 19.87 -11.21
N ARG A 128 14.71 19.23 -10.75
CA ARG A 128 14.62 18.09 -9.83
C ARG A 128 13.89 18.44 -8.54
N ASP A 129 14.17 19.61 -7.98
CA ASP A 129 13.57 20.03 -6.71
C ASP A 129 12.09 20.34 -6.87
N GLU A 130 11.68 21.02 -7.94
CA GLU A 130 10.26 21.24 -8.26
C GLU A 130 9.52 19.91 -8.47
N TYR A 131 10.14 18.97 -9.17
CA TYR A 131 9.59 17.65 -9.38
C TYR A 131 9.36 16.92 -8.05
N ILE A 132 10.37 16.87 -7.18
CA ILE A 132 10.27 16.23 -5.86
C ILE A 132 9.21 16.91 -4.97
N ASN A 133 9.23 18.25 -4.91
CA ASN A 133 8.28 19.05 -4.14
C ASN A 133 6.83 18.85 -4.59
N SER A 134 6.60 18.47 -5.85
CA SER A 134 5.25 18.26 -6.39
C SER A 134 4.50 17.07 -5.76
N TYR A 135 5.20 16.15 -5.09
CA TYR A 135 4.62 14.94 -4.49
C TYR A 135 4.22 15.09 -3.01
N GLY A 136 4.31 16.31 -2.47
CA GLY A 136 3.92 16.64 -1.10
C GLY A 136 5.12 16.95 -0.22
N SER A 137 4.88 17.70 0.86
CA SER A 137 5.94 18.25 1.74
C SER A 137 6.81 17.19 2.42
N HIS A 138 6.29 15.98 2.64
CA HIS A 138 7.04 14.88 3.24
C HIS A 138 8.13 14.32 2.30
N VAL A 139 7.98 14.42 0.98
CA VAL A 139 8.94 13.83 0.03
C VAL A 139 10.29 14.57 0.09
N PRO A 140 10.36 15.91 -0.01
CA PRO A 140 11.61 16.66 0.17
C PRO A 140 12.28 16.39 1.52
N THR A 141 11.51 16.34 2.61
CA THR A 141 12.02 16.02 3.94
C THR A 141 12.66 14.64 3.99
N ASN A 142 12.05 13.62 3.36
CA ASN A 142 12.64 12.28 3.27
C ASN A 142 13.99 12.29 2.52
N TYR A 143 14.12 13.08 1.46
CA TYR A 143 15.39 13.23 0.73
C TYR A 143 16.47 13.87 1.59
N LYS A 144 16.17 14.99 2.28
CA LYS A 144 17.12 15.65 3.20
C LYS A 144 17.59 14.73 4.32
N ILE A 145 16.65 14.01 4.96
CA ILE A 145 16.95 13.01 5.98
C ILE A 145 17.87 11.93 5.40
N ALA A 146 17.56 11.44 4.20
CA ALA A 146 18.35 10.39 3.57
C ALA A 146 19.76 10.86 3.20
N GLU A 147 19.92 12.07 2.67
CA GLU A 147 21.22 12.68 2.36
C GLU A 147 22.09 12.84 3.61
N TYR A 148 21.51 13.35 4.70
CA TYR A 148 22.19 13.41 6.00
C TYR A 148 22.65 12.02 6.44
N LEU A 149 21.73 11.05 6.52
CA LEU A 149 22.05 9.69 6.98
C LEU A 149 23.10 9.01 6.10
N LEU A 150 23.07 9.20 4.78
CA LEU A 150 24.08 8.67 3.87
C LEU A 150 25.48 9.21 4.15
N SER A 151 25.58 10.48 4.55
CA SER A 151 26.87 11.12 4.87
C SER A 151 27.46 10.66 6.20
N VAL A 152 26.63 10.17 7.13
CA VAL A 152 27.04 9.81 8.50
C VAL A 152 26.94 8.32 8.82
N THR A 153 26.50 7.48 7.88
CA THR A 153 26.36 6.03 8.06
C THR A 153 27.17 5.21 7.05
N LYS A 154 27.65 4.04 7.49
CA LYS A 154 28.22 3.00 6.61
C LYS A 154 27.12 2.13 6.01
N LYS A 155 27.45 1.43 4.91
CA LYS A 155 26.48 0.64 4.12
C LYS A 155 25.77 -0.47 4.89
N ASP A 156 26.44 -1.06 5.86
CA ASP A 156 25.98 -2.18 6.69
C ASP A 156 25.28 -1.75 7.98
N GLU A 157 25.33 -0.46 8.31
CA GLU A 157 24.64 0.07 9.48
C GLU A 157 23.13 0.03 9.30
N LYS A 158 22.43 -0.12 10.42
CA LYS A 158 20.97 -0.11 10.46
C LYS A 158 20.47 1.22 10.99
N ILE A 159 19.34 1.64 10.46
CA ILE A 159 18.60 2.80 10.96
C ILE A 159 17.22 2.35 11.38
N PHE A 160 16.58 3.06 12.30
CA PHE A 160 15.17 2.84 12.61
C PHE A 160 14.41 4.13 12.38
N VAL A 161 13.31 4.07 11.63
CA VAL A 161 12.45 5.20 11.32
C VAL A 161 11.11 4.97 12.02
N TRP A 162 10.76 5.88 12.92
CA TRP A 162 9.46 5.93 13.59
C TRP A 162 8.56 6.96 12.91
N GLY A 163 7.45 6.48 12.35
CA GLY A 163 6.45 7.25 11.60
C GLY A 163 6.15 6.63 10.22
N GLU A 164 5.31 7.31 9.45
CA GLU A 164 4.77 6.83 8.17
C GLU A 164 5.68 7.16 6.96
N SER A 165 6.97 6.82 7.03
CA SER A 165 7.90 7.00 5.90
C SER A 165 8.92 5.88 5.73
N SER A 166 8.44 4.75 5.20
CA SER A 166 9.31 3.66 4.74
C SER A 166 10.27 4.03 3.58
N PRO A 167 10.00 5.04 2.71
CA PRO A 167 10.92 5.40 1.64
C PRO A 167 12.33 5.80 2.11
N ILE A 168 12.49 6.29 3.35
CA ILE A 168 13.81 6.65 3.90
C ILE A 168 14.77 5.46 3.87
N TYR A 169 14.30 4.24 4.13
CA TYR A 169 15.14 3.03 4.03
C TYR A 169 15.67 2.81 2.62
N ALA A 170 14.82 2.99 1.61
CA ALA A 170 15.20 2.84 0.21
C ALA A 170 16.18 3.94 -0.23
N LEU A 171 15.90 5.20 0.14
CA LEU A 171 16.75 6.35 -0.19
C LEU A 171 18.13 6.25 0.45
N THR A 172 18.20 5.81 1.71
CA THR A 172 19.47 5.62 2.43
C THR A 172 20.19 4.33 2.08
N ARG A 173 19.50 3.37 1.46
CA ARG A 173 19.98 2.00 1.26
C ARG A 173 20.43 1.38 2.59
N ARG A 174 19.60 1.53 3.62
CA ARG A 174 19.82 0.96 4.96
C ARG A 174 18.62 0.10 5.33
N LEU A 175 18.88 -0.94 6.11
CA LEU A 175 17.83 -1.85 6.56
C LEU A 175 17.34 -1.47 7.96
N PRO A 176 16.04 -1.71 8.27
CA PRO A 176 15.55 -1.65 9.64
C PRO A 176 16.23 -2.70 10.55
N PRO A 177 16.32 -2.45 11.86
CA PRO A 177 16.75 -3.47 12.83
C PRO A 177 15.73 -4.60 13.01
N THR A 178 14.45 -4.36 12.67
CA THR A 178 13.34 -5.30 12.79
C THR A 178 12.73 -5.62 11.41
N LYS A 179 11.70 -6.47 11.37
CA LYS A 179 10.94 -6.78 10.14
C LYS A 179 9.97 -5.66 9.72
N TYR A 180 9.78 -4.64 10.56
CA TYR A 180 8.80 -3.57 10.33
C TYR A 180 9.48 -2.34 9.75
N VAL A 181 8.88 -1.76 8.71
CA VAL A 181 9.41 -0.60 7.95
C VAL A 181 8.55 0.67 8.09
N ALA A 182 7.45 0.60 8.84
CA ALA A 182 6.54 1.71 9.10
C ALA A 182 5.88 1.52 10.48
N ASP A 183 5.48 2.62 11.11
CA ASP A 183 4.90 2.62 12.46
C ASP A 183 3.56 1.88 12.57
N TYR A 184 2.70 1.93 11.54
CA TYR A 184 1.42 1.23 11.54
C TYR A 184 1.59 -0.29 11.59
N HIS A 185 2.66 -0.84 10.98
CA HIS A 185 2.97 -2.26 11.15
C HIS A 185 3.33 -2.62 12.60
N ILE A 186 3.95 -1.70 13.32
CA ILE A 186 4.27 -1.89 14.74
C ILE A 186 3.00 -1.78 15.57
N ARG A 187 2.16 -0.77 15.31
CA ARG A 187 0.89 -0.55 16.01
C ARG A 187 -0.08 -1.72 15.84
N ASP A 188 -0.15 -2.32 14.65
CA ASP A 188 -1.09 -3.38 14.33
C ASP A 188 -0.61 -4.78 14.77
N PHE A 189 0.71 -5.00 14.84
CA PHE A 189 1.29 -6.34 14.99
C PHE A 189 2.39 -6.46 16.07
N SER A 190 2.50 -5.48 16.96
CA SER A 190 3.50 -5.47 18.04
C SER A 190 3.04 -4.59 19.20
N THR A 191 3.79 -4.64 20.30
CA THR A 191 3.64 -3.70 21.43
C THR A 191 4.82 -2.72 21.54
N PRO A 192 4.65 -1.57 22.23
CA PRO A 192 5.75 -0.68 22.62
C PRO A 192 6.94 -1.42 23.27
N TYR A 193 6.63 -2.31 24.22
CA TYR A 193 7.63 -3.11 24.93
C TYR A 193 8.40 -4.06 24.00
N GLU A 194 7.72 -4.81 23.13
CA GLU A 194 8.37 -5.70 22.17
C GLU A 194 9.24 -4.92 21.18
N THR A 195 8.78 -3.74 20.75
CA THR A 195 9.52 -2.86 19.85
C THR A 195 10.84 -2.43 20.49
N VAL A 196 10.80 -1.87 21.70
CA VAL A 196 12.00 -1.44 22.41
C VAL A 196 12.91 -2.61 22.76
N THR A 197 12.35 -3.78 23.09
CA THR A 197 13.12 -5.01 23.30
C THR A 197 13.86 -5.42 22.03
N ALA A 198 13.21 -5.37 20.86
CA ALA A 198 13.82 -5.69 19.59
C ALA A 198 14.93 -4.68 19.22
N LEU A 199 14.71 -3.39 19.45
CA LEU A 199 15.71 -2.34 19.27
C LEU A 199 16.91 -2.52 20.21
N SER A 200 16.67 -2.90 21.46
CA SER A 200 17.74 -3.15 22.44
C SER A 200 18.63 -4.34 22.05
N ARG A 201 18.05 -5.37 21.44
CA ARG A 201 18.81 -6.54 20.95
C ARG A 201 19.62 -6.25 19.70
N LYS A 202 19.14 -5.36 18.82
CA LYS A 202 19.78 -4.99 17.56
C LYS A 202 19.77 -3.47 17.42
N MET A 203 20.63 -2.81 18.20
CA MET A 203 20.67 -1.36 18.28
C MET A 203 21.02 -0.75 16.91
N PRO A 204 20.11 0.03 16.29
CA PRO A 204 20.44 0.76 15.08
C PRO A 204 21.43 1.88 15.40
N SER A 205 22.29 2.22 14.45
CA SER A 205 23.24 3.35 14.59
C SER A 205 22.49 4.69 14.70
N PHE A 206 21.32 4.79 14.06
CA PHE A 206 20.47 5.97 14.09
C PHE A 206 18.99 5.62 14.29
N ILE A 207 18.28 6.51 14.99
CA ILE A 207 16.83 6.52 15.11
C ILE A 207 16.31 7.85 14.56
N VAL A 208 15.35 7.81 13.65
CA VAL A 208 14.66 8.95 13.07
C VAL A 208 13.24 8.96 13.60
N ILE A 209 12.81 10.07 14.19
CA ILE A 209 11.42 10.31 14.59
C ILE A 209 10.83 11.33 13.63
N LEU A 210 9.82 10.95 12.84
CA LEU A 210 9.20 11.82 11.85
C LEU A 210 8.27 12.86 12.49
N PRO A 211 7.98 13.98 11.78
CA PRO A 211 7.03 14.97 12.26
C PRO A 211 5.66 14.32 12.50
N ASN A 212 5.07 14.60 13.66
CA ASN A 212 3.75 14.09 14.09
C ASN A 212 3.66 12.58 14.36
N ALA A 213 4.78 11.84 14.34
CA ALA A 213 4.76 10.44 14.76
C ALA A 213 4.45 10.37 16.28
N PRO A 214 3.41 9.65 16.71
CA PRO A 214 3.06 9.56 18.13
C PRO A 214 4.18 8.80 18.86
N ILE A 215 4.93 9.49 19.70
CA ILE A 215 5.96 8.86 20.51
C ILE A 215 5.32 8.23 21.75
N PHE A 216 5.91 7.12 22.22
CA PHE A 216 5.46 6.41 23.41
C PHE A 216 6.56 6.39 24.48
N PRO A 217 6.21 6.34 25.78
CA PRO A 217 7.16 6.55 26.87
C PRO A 217 8.38 5.62 26.87
N GLU A 218 8.21 4.38 26.44
CA GLU A 218 9.29 3.39 26.37
C GLU A 218 10.33 3.75 25.30
N LEU A 219 9.91 4.35 24.17
CA LEU A 219 10.83 4.83 23.14
C LEU A 219 11.58 6.07 23.62
N GLU A 220 10.90 7.00 24.31
CA GLU A 220 11.55 8.18 24.91
C GLU A 220 12.63 7.77 25.92
N THR A 221 12.30 6.83 26.81
CA THR A 221 13.24 6.30 27.80
C THR A 221 14.39 5.56 27.13
N PHE A 222 14.11 4.81 26.05
CA PHE A 222 15.15 4.12 25.30
C PHE A 222 16.11 5.10 24.61
N LEU A 223 15.58 6.18 24.03
CA LEU A 223 16.37 7.24 23.40
C LEU A 223 17.26 7.96 24.41
N SER A 224 16.69 8.44 25.53
CA SER A 224 17.42 9.23 26.53
C SER A 224 18.60 8.48 27.16
N ARG A 225 18.51 7.15 27.29
CA ARG A 225 19.57 6.31 27.86
C ARG A 225 20.65 5.89 26.86
N ASN A 226 20.34 5.87 25.56
CA ASN A 226 21.20 5.22 24.56
C ASN A 226 21.63 6.12 23.40
N TYR A 227 20.89 7.19 23.12
CA TYR A 227 21.07 8.00 21.92
C TYR A 227 21.22 9.48 22.27
N GLY A 228 22.00 10.20 21.46
CA GLY A 228 22.09 11.66 21.50
C GLY A 228 21.40 12.26 20.28
N LEU A 229 20.64 13.36 20.47
CA LEU A 229 20.08 14.12 19.37
C LEU A 229 21.23 14.75 18.56
N THR A 230 21.27 14.50 17.26
CA THR A 230 22.34 14.99 16.38
C THR A 230 21.89 15.99 15.33
N GLU A 231 20.62 15.95 14.92
CA GLU A 231 20.10 16.81 13.86
C GLU A 231 18.57 16.93 13.94
N THR A 232 18.03 18.05 13.48
CA THR A 232 16.58 18.25 13.28
C THR A 232 16.32 18.75 11.86
N ILE A 233 15.57 17.97 11.05
CA ILE A 233 15.29 18.27 9.65
C ILE A 233 13.80 18.37 9.42
N ASP A 234 13.31 19.58 9.10
CA ASP A 234 11.90 19.86 8.82
C ASP A 234 10.93 19.28 9.90
N GLY A 235 11.34 19.35 11.17
CA GLY A 235 10.58 18.83 12.32
C GLY A 235 10.82 17.34 12.65
N ALA A 236 11.56 16.60 11.82
CA ALA A 236 12.02 15.26 12.16
C ALA A 236 13.26 15.34 13.06
N THR A 237 13.35 14.50 14.08
CA THR A 237 14.54 14.43 14.96
C THR A 237 15.36 13.19 14.66
N ILE A 238 16.68 13.36 14.58
CA ILE A 238 17.63 12.29 14.24
C ILE A 238 18.58 12.07 15.40
N TRP A 239 18.58 10.85 15.91
CA TRP A 239 19.26 10.43 17.12
C TRP A 239 20.34 9.41 16.79
N LYS A 240 21.56 9.62 17.31
CA LYS A 240 22.71 8.74 17.08
C LYS A 240 23.02 7.90 18.30
N LEU A 241 23.32 6.62 18.09
CA LEU A 241 23.72 5.71 19.16
C LEU A 241 24.99 6.21 19.85
N LEU A 242 24.92 6.40 21.16
CA LEU A 242 26.05 6.86 21.96
C LEU A 242 27.06 5.73 22.17
N GLY A 243 28.34 6.12 22.29
CA GLY A 243 29.40 5.17 22.61
C GLY A 243 29.15 4.45 23.95
N PRO A 244 29.61 3.19 24.12
CA PRO A 244 29.35 2.41 25.34
C PRO A 244 29.72 3.13 26.64
N LYS A 245 30.83 3.88 26.64
CA LYS A 245 31.28 4.66 27.82
C LYS A 245 30.30 5.78 28.19
N VAL A 246 29.77 6.49 27.20
CA VAL A 246 28.83 7.60 27.44
C VAL A 246 27.51 7.04 27.97
N ARG A 247 27.03 5.92 27.40
CA ARG A 247 25.80 5.26 27.87
C ARG A 247 25.89 4.81 29.32
N ALA A 248 27.02 4.26 29.73
CA ALA A 248 27.25 3.84 31.11
C ALA A 248 27.27 5.00 32.12
N LEU A 249 27.47 6.25 31.68
CA LEU A 249 27.46 7.44 32.55
C LEU A 249 26.06 8.05 32.71
N ILE A 250 25.14 7.75 31.79
CA ILE A 250 23.78 8.32 31.77
C ILE A 250 22.68 7.30 32.10
N SER A 251 23.06 6.02 32.23
CA SER A 251 22.19 4.91 32.64
C SER A 251 22.09 4.80 34.15
#